data_AF-A0A0G1M831-F1
#
_entry.id   AF-A0A0G1M831-F1
#
_cell.length_a   1.000
_cell.length_b   1.000
_cell.length_c   1.000
_cell.angle_alpha   90.00
_cell.angle_beta   90.00
_cell.angle_gamma   90.00
#
_symmetry.space_group_name_H-M   'P 1'
#
loop_
_entity.id
_entity.type
_entity.pdbx_description
1 polymer ?
#
loop_
_entity_poly.entity_id
_entity_poly.type
_entity_poly.pdbx_seq_one_letter_code
_entity_poly.pdbx_strand_id
1 'polypeptide(L)'
;MKVPYSEYARRGFFELIAVSIISLLLLLAVEKYIVKKDENHARGFKIFSTALVIQVILIMASAFIRLTLYEEAYGFTILRFYSHAFIILLAAVFCLLLYKIYKDKRENAFAFRGFILIASFFVIMNFFNPEAFIARRNIERFSDTGNLDIFYLSHLSDDALPDMMKALDISNDDLRKSFARELYWRAQNSQSPYFSKWQSLNISRMRAEKILDSKIRELEGYKDYQQQDIDSEGR
;
A
#
# COMPACT_ATOMS: atom_id res chain seq x y z
N MET A 1 -29.71 9.76 8.46
CA MET A 1 -28.35 9.25 8.71
C MET A 1 -27.65 9.11 7.36
N LYS A 2 -26.86 10.10 6.95
CA LYS A 2 -26.14 10.06 5.66
C LYS A 2 -25.00 9.07 5.82
N VAL A 3 -25.10 7.92 5.15
CA VAL A 3 -23.99 6.98 5.04
C VAL A 3 -22.83 7.74 4.35
N PRO A 4 -21.63 7.79 4.95
CA PRO A 4 -20.55 8.59 4.40
C PRO A 4 -20.10 8.03 3.05
N TYR A 5 -20.07 8.89 2.04
CA TYR A 5 -19.67 8.62 0.65
C TYR A 5 -18.28 7.95 0.51
N SER A 6 -17.46 8.04 1.56
CA SER A 6 -16.13 7.47 1.67
C SER A 6 -16.11 5.94 1.90
N GLU A 7 -17.16 5.35 2.49
CA GLU A 7 -17.28 3.89 2.63
C GLU A 7 -17.64 3.21 1.30
N TYR A 8 -18.50 3.84 0.50
CA TYR A 8 -18.94 3.31 -0.79
C TYR A 8 -17.81 3.26 -1.82
N ALA A 9 -16.92 4.26 -1.83
CA ALA A 9 -15.76 4.30 -2.72
C ALA A 9 -14.72 3.22 -2.40
N ARG A 10 -14.56 2.85 -1.12
CA ARG A 10 -13.65 1.77 -0.71
C ARG A 10 -14.20 0.38 -1.06
N ARG A 11 -15.50 0.13 -0.90
CA ARG A 11 -16.11 -1.17 -1.22
C ARG A 11 -15.96 -1.54 -2.69
N GLY A 12 -16.19 -0.60 -3.61
CA GLY A 12 -16.10 -0.88 -5.04
C GLY A 12 -14.74 -1.44 -5.47
N PHE A 13 -13.63 -0.92 -4.93
CA PHE A 13 -12.29 -1.45 -5.24
C PHE A 13 -12.11 -2.89 -4.75
N PHE A 14 -12.47 -3.17 -3.50
CA PHE A 14 -12.36 -4.52 -2.94
C PHE A 14 -13.32 -5.50 -3.62
N GLU A 15 -14.47 -5.04 -4.08
CA GLU A 15 -15.40 -5.83 -4.90
C GLU A 15 -14.77 -6.21 -6.25
N LEU A 16 -14.08 -5.29 -6.94
CA LEU A 16 -13.38 -5.61 -8.19
C LEU A 16 -12.24 -6.61 -7.99
N ILE A 17 -11.49 -6.49 -6.88
CA ILE A 17 -10.51 -7.50 -6.48
C ILE A 17 -11.19 -8.85 -6.22
N ALA A 18 -12.28 -8.86 -5.47
CA ALA A 18 -13.00 -10.09 -5.13
C ALA A 18 -13.48 -10.80 -6.40
N VAL A 19 -14.06 -10.06 -7.36
CA VAL A 19 -14.46 -10.58 -8.67
C VAL A 19 -13.27 -11.19 -9.40
N SER A 20 -12.12 -10.51 -9.40
CA SER A 20 -10.90 -11.01 -10.04
C SER A 20 -10.40 -12.31 -9.39
N ILE A 21 -10.44 -12.42 -8.05
CA ILE A 21 -10.09 -13.66 -7.33
C ILE A 21 -11.08 -14.78 -7.64
N ILE A 22 -12.38 -14.49 -7.66
CA ILE A 22 -13.42 -15.47 -8.00
C ILE A 22 -13.21 -15.97 -9.42
N SER A 23 -12.96 -15.08 -10.38
CA SER A 23 -12.62 -15.40 -11.76
C SER A 23 -11.40 -16.32 -11.86
N LEU A 24 -10.35 -16.03 -11.07
CA LEU A 24 -9.16 -16.87 -11.01
C LEU A 24 -9.47 -18.28 -10.49
N LEU A 25 -10.18 -18.39 -9.38
CA LEU A 25 -10.56 -19.68 -8.78
C LEU A 25 -11.47 -20.49 -9.71
N LEU A 26 -12.42 -19.82 -10.37
CA LEU A 26 -13.31 -20.44 -11.35
C LEU A 26 -12.51 -21.00 -12.51
N LEU A 27 -11.58 -20.24 -13.09
CA LEU A 27 -10.73 -20.71 -14.18
C LEU A 27 -9.90 -21.93 -13.77
N LEU A 28 -9.29 -21.90 -12.58
CA LEU A 28 -8.50 -23.02 -12.07
C LEU A 28 -9.37 -24.27 -11.80
N ALA A 29 -10.58 -24.10 -11.29
CA ALA A 29 -11.52 -25.19 -11.08
C ALA A 29 -11.98 -25.80 -12.40
N VAL A 30 -12.39 -24.99 -13.38
CA VAL A 30 -12.83 -25.46 -14.70
C VAL A 30 -11.68 -26.17 -15.42
N GLU A 31 -10.47 -25.62 -15.37
CA GLU A 31 -9.28 -26.26 -15.94
C GLU A 31 -9.03 -27.64 -15.32
N LYS A 32 -9.05 -27.73 -13.98
CA LYS A 32 -8.75 -28.97 -13.24
C LYS A 32 -9.82 -30.05 -13.40
N TYR A 33 -11.10 -29.67 -13.37
CA TYR A 33 -12.21 -30.64 -13.30
C TYR A 33 -12.83 -30.98 -14.65
N ILE A 34 -12.86 -30.04 -15.60
CA ILE A 34 -13.57 -30.20 -16.88
C ILE A 34 -12.57 -30.51 -17.99
N VAL A 35 -11.59 -29.63 -18.22
CA VAL A 35 -10.68 -29.72 -19.37
C VAL A 35 -9.74 -30.92 -19.27
N LYS A 36 -9.29 -31.25 -18.06
CA LYS A 36 -8.39 -32.39 -17.84
C LYS A 36 -9.06 -33.76 -18.07
N LYS A 37 -10.39 -33.83 -18.02
CA LYS A 37 -11.15 -35.07 -18.21
C LYS A 37 -11.55 -35.33 -19.67
N ASP A 38 -11.65 -34.29 -20.49
CA ASP A 38 -12.10 -34.40 -21.88
C ASP A 38 -11.37 -33.40 -22.79
N GLU A 39 -10.43 -33.89 -23.60
CA GLU A 39 -9.57 -33.06 -24.47
C GLU A 39 -10.35 -32.34 -25.59
N ASN A 40 -11.56 -32.79 -25.94
CA ASN A 40 -12.38 -32.15 -26.99
C ASN A 40 -12.83 -30.73 -26.61
N HIS A 41 -12.94 -30.43 -25.31
CA HIS A 41 -13.38 -29.13 -24.80
C HIS A 41 -12.22 -28.11 -24.63
N ALA A 42 -10.98 -28.51 -24.90
CA ALA A 42 -9.80 -27.69 -24.64
C ALA A 42 -9.73 -26.41 -25.50
N ARG A 43 -10.26 -26.43 -26.74
CA ARG A 43 -10.19 -25.27 -27.65
C ARG A 43 -11.17 -24.16 -27.24
N GLY A 44 -12.40 -24.52 -26.89
CA GLY A 44 -13.40 -23.58 -26.37
C GLY A 44 -12.96 -22.97 -25.05
N PHE A 45 -12.43 -23.79 -24.14
CA PHE A 45 -11.89 -23.31 -22.86
C PHE A 45 -10.78 -22.27 -23.04
N LYS A 46 -9.86 -22.45 -23.98
CA LYS A 46 -8.79 -21.48 -24.27
C LYS A 46 -9.34 -20.12 -24.69
N ILE A 47 -10.35 -20.12 -25.56
CA ILE A 47 -10.96 -18.88 -26.06
C ILE A 47 -11.70 -18.16 -24.92
N PHE A 48 -12.58 -18.86 -24.20
CA PHE A 48 -13.34 -18.27 -23.10
C PHE A 48 -12.44 -17.80 -21.96
N SER A 49 -11.41 -18.58 -21.60
CA SER A 49 -10.45 -18.19 -20.57
C SER A 49 -9.70 -16.93 -20.96
N THR A 50 -9.24 -16.84 -22.21
CA THR A 50 -8.52 -15.66 -22.69
C THR A 50 -9.42 -14.43 -22.71
N ALA A 51 -10.66 -14.57 -23.19
CA ALA A 51 -11.64 -13.48 -23.16
C ALA A 51 -11.93 -12.99 -21.74
N LEU A 52 -12.13 -13.92 -20.79
CA LEU A 52 -12.38 -13.62 -19.39
C LEU A 52 -11.17 -12.91 -18.75
N VAL A 53 -9.95 -13.40 -19.00
CA VAL A 53 -8.74 -12.76 -18.47
C VAL A 53 -8.57 -11.35 -19.02
N ILE A 54 -8.82 -11.12 -20.31
CA ILE A 54 -8.78 -9.77 -20.90
C ILE A 54 -9.79 -8.85 -20.21
N GLN A 55 -11.02 -9.32 -19.99
CA GLN A 55 -12.04 -8.53 -19.30
C GLN A 55 -11.62 -8.17 -17.87
N VAL A 56 -11.03 -9.11 -17.13
CA VAL A 56 -10.53 -8.86 -15.77
C VAL A 56 -9.37 -7.87 -15.78
N ILE A 57 -8.46 -7.95 -16.75
CA ILE A 57 -7.37 -6.97 -16.92
C ILE A 57 -7.91 -5.56 -17.18
N LEU A 58 -8.95 -5.42 -18.02
CA LEU A 58 -9.59 -4.12 -18.26
C LEU A 58 -10.23 -3.54 -16.98
N ILE A 59 -10.89 -4.39 -16.20
CA ILE A 59 -11.47 -4.00 -14.91
C ILE A 59 -10.36 -3.53 -13.94
N MET A 60 -9.26 -4.29 -13.86
CA MET A 60 -8.11 -3.92 -13.03
C MET A 60 -7.47 -2.60 -13.46
N ALA A 61 -7.34 -2.35 -14.77
CA ALA A 61 -6.82 -1.09 -15.30
C ALA A 61 -7.73 0.10 -14.94
N SER A 62 -9.05 -0.07 -15.02
CA SER A 62 -10.03 0.94 -14.58
C SER A 62 -9.92 1.23 -13.08
N ALA A 63 -9.74 0.19 -12.26
CA ALA A 63 -9.52 0.34 -10.82
C ALA A 63 -8.22 1.09 -10.50
N PHE A 64 -7.14 0.79 -11.23
CA PHE A 64 -5.85 1.45 -11.10
C PHE A 64 -5.97 2.96 -11.36
N ILE A 65 -6.53 3.36 -12.51
CA ILE A 65 -6.70 4.78 -12.88
C ILE A 65 -7.52 5.52 -11.83
N ARG A 66 -8.60 4.90 -11.35
CA ARG A 66 -9.44 5.48 -10.30
C ARG A 66 -8.60 5.74 -9.04
N LEU A 67 -7.80 4.77 -8.60
CA LEU A 67 -6.99 4.90 -7.40
C LEU A 67 -5.93 6.00 -7.54
N THR A 68 -5.28 6.11 -8.71
CA THR A 68 -4.32 7.17 -9.01
C THR A 68 -4.97 8.56 -8.94
N LEU A 69 -6.16 8.73 -9.51
CA LEU A 69 -6.90 9.99 -9.45
C LEU A 69 -7.28 10.39 -8.00
N TYR A 70 -7.60 9.41 -7.15
CA TYR A 70 -7.84 9.67 -5.73
C TYR A 70 -6.57 10.04 -4.97
N GLU A 71 -5.42 9.49 -5.34
CA GLU A 71 -4.12 9.88 -4.76
C GLU A 71 -3.80 11.33 -5.12
N GLU A 72 -4.00 11.74 -6.38
CA GLU A 72 -3.83 13.13 -6.83
C GLU A 72 -4.73 14.12 -6.11
N ALA A 73 -5.88 13.70 -5.60
CA ALA A 73 -6.75 14.56 -4.79
C ALA A 73 -6.33 14.58 -3.30
N TYR A 74 -6.18 13.41 -2.67
CA TYR A 74 -6.12 13.29 -1.20
C TYR A 74 -4.74 13.01 -0.60
N GLY A 75 -3.75 12.61 -1.40
CA GLY A 75 -2.41 12.23 -0.91
C GLY A 75 -2.12 10.74 -1.06
N PHE A 76 -0.85 10.36 -0.92
CA PHE A 76 -0.42 8.97 -0.97
C PHE A 76 -0.67 8.29 0.38
N THR A 77 -1.28 7.11 0.37
CA THR A 77 -1.48 6.31 1.60
C THR A 77 -1.01 4.87 1.42
N ILE A 78 -0.65 4.24 2.53
CA ILE A 78 -0.19 2.84 2.61
C ILE A 78 -1.23 1.92 1.96
N LEU A 79 -2.51 2.11 2.26
CA LEU A 79 -3.58 1.25 1.76
C LEU A 79 -3.65 1.29 0.22
N ARG A 80 -3.52 2.48 -0.38
CA ARG A 80 -3.58 2.66 -1.83
C ARG A 80 -2.33 2.13 -2.52
N PHE A 81 -1.17 2.31 -1.92
CA PHE A 81 0.09 1.75 -2.42
C PHE A 81 0.03 0.20 -2.48
N TYR A 82 -0.38 -0.45 -1.39
CA TYR A 82 -0.53 -1.91 -1.37
C TYR A 82 -1.62 -2.39 -2.33
N SER A 83 -2.68 -1.59 -2.51
CA SER A 83 -3.73 -1.86 -3.50
C SER A 83 -3.19 -1.85 -4.93
N HIS A 84 -2.41 -0.84 -5.33
CA HIS A 84 -1.73 -0.79 -6.63
C HIS A 84 -0.80 -2.00 -6.82
N ALA A 85 0.01 -2.30 -5.81
CA ALA A 85 0.93 -3.42 -5.86
C ALA A 85 0.20 -4.77 -5.99
N PHE A 86 -0.91 -4.94 -5.28
CA PHE A 86 -1.75 -6.12 -5.36
C PHE A 86 -2.40 -6.30 -6.75
N ILE A 87 -2.86 -5.20 -7.38
CA ILE A 87 -3.38 -5.24 -8.76
C ILE A 87 -2.30 -5.75 -9.72
N ILE A 88 -1.07 -5.24 -9.60
CA ILE A 88 0.07 -5.65 -10.44
C ILE A 88 0.38 -7.14 -10.23
N LEU A 89 0.42 -7.59 -8.98
CA LEU A 89 0.62 -9.01 -8.66
C LEU A 89 -0.48 -9.87 -9.29
N LEU A 90 -1.74 -9.47 -9.16
CA LEU A 90 -2.87 -10.21 -9.68
C LEU A 90 -2.85 -10.28 -11.21
N ALA A 91 -2.53 -9.17 -11.88
CA ALA A 91 -2.32 -9.15 -13.33
C ALA A 91 -1.20 -10.10 -13.75
N ALA A 92 -0.08 -10.14 -13.03
CA ALA A 92 1.02 -11.07 -13.30
C ALA A 92 0.58 -12.53 -13.12
N VAL A 93 -0.23 -12.84 -12.10
CA VAL A 93 -0.81 -14.17 -11.89
C VAL A 93 -1.73 -14.57 -13.06
N PHE A 94 -2.57 -13.65 -13.55
CA PHE A 94 -3.41 -13.89 -14.73
C PHE A 94 -2.59 -14.14 -15.99
N CYS A 95 -1.51 -13.39 -16.21
CA CYS A 95 -0.58 -13.63 -17.31
C CYS A 95 0.09 -15.01 -17.21
N LEU A 96 0.52 -15.42 -16.00
CA LEU A 96 1.05 -16.76 -15.76
C LEU A 96 0.00 -17.85 -16.01
N LEU A 97 -1.27 -17.60 -15.67
CA LEU A 97 -2.37 -18.52 -15.93
C LEU A 97 -2.60 -18.69 -17.44
N LEU A 98 -2.61 -17.60 -18.22
CA LEU A 98 -2.67 -17.70 -19.67
C LEU A 98 -1.47 -18.48 -20.22
N TYR A 99 -0.26 -18.15 -19.77
CA TYR A 99 0.94 -18.87 -20.20
C TYR A 99 0.85 -20.38 -19.93
N LYS A 100 0.32 -20.78 -18.77
CA LYS A 100 0.05 -22.19 -18.42
C LYS A 100 -0.94 -22.81 -19.42
N ILE A 101 -2.09 -22.18 -19.62
CA ILE A 101 -3.15 -22.67 -20.53
C ILE A 101 -2.62 -22.91 -21.96
N TYR A 102 -1.71 -22.06 -22.44
CA TYR A 102 -1.17 -22.17 -23.79
C TYR A 102 0.04 -23.10 -23.92
N LYS A 103 0.94 -23.15 -22.92
CA LYS A 103 2.28 -23.73 -23.09
C LYS A 103 2.59 -24.94 -22.20
N ASP A 104 1.90 -25.16 -21.08
CA ASP A 104 2.36 -26.12 -20.06
C ASP A 104 1.25 -27.04 -19.54
N LYS A 105 1.25 -28.33 -19.94
CA LYS A 105 0.33 -29.37 -19.41
C LYS A 105 0.75 -29.89 -18.02
N ARG A 106 1.90 -29.47 -17.45
CA ARG A 106 2.41 -29.97 -16.16
C ARG A 106 2.01 -29.06 -15.00
N GLU A 107 1.07 -29.53 -14.17
CA GLU A 107 0.50 -28.78 -13.02
C GLU A 107 1.53 -28.32 -11.98
N ASN A 108 2.56 -29.12 -11.71
CA ASN A 108 3.55 -28.81 -10.66
C ASN A 108 4.38 -27.55 -10.96
N ALA A 109 4.60 -27.22 -12.23
CA ALA A 109 5.37 -26.04 -12.60
C ALA A 109 4.61 -24.73 -12.36
N PHE A 110 3.28 -24.74 -12.45
CA PHE A 110 2.46 -23.55 -12.25
C PHE A 110 2.43 -23.12 -10.78
N ALA A 111 2.17 -24.05 -9.86
CA ALA A 111 2.15 -23.76 -8.43
C ALA A 111 3.51 -23.22 -7.95
N PHE A 112 4.60 -23.81 -8.44
CA PHE A 112 5.96 -23.36 -8.12
C PHE A 112 6.28 -21.98 -8.72
N ARG A 113 5.95 -21.72 -9.98
CA ARG A 113 6.13 -20.39 -10.61
C ARG A 113 5.27 -19.31 -9.92
N GLY A 114 4.03 -19.64 -9.56
CA GLY A 114 3.15 -18.75 -8.82
C GLY A 114 3.70 -18.44 -7.42
N PHE A 115 4.21 -19.45 -6.72
CA PHE A 115 4.89 -19.26 -5.43
C PHE A 115 6.12 -18.36 -5.56
N ILE A 116 6.97 -18.59 -6.56
CA ILE A 116 8.13 -17.72 -6.82
C ILE A 116 7.70 -16.29 -7.12
N LEU A 117 6.66 -16.08 -7.92
CA LEU A 117 6.15 -14.74 -8.22
C LEU A 117 5.69 -14.02 -6.95
N ILE A 118 4.90 -14.69 -6.12
CA ILE A 118 4.38 -14.12 -4.86
C ILE A 118 5.54 -13.84 -3.89
N ALA A 119 6.46 -14.79 -3.73
CA ALA A 119 7.64 -14.62 -2.87
C ALA A 119 8.52 -13.46 -3.35
N SER A 120 8.79 -13.39 -4.66
CA SER A 120 9.55 -12.29 -5.27
C SER A 120 8.85 -10.96 -5.06
N PHE A 121 7.52 -10.90 -5.16
CA PHE A 121 6.76 -9.69 -4.90
C PHE A 121 6.93 -9.21 -3.45
N PHE A 122 6.83 -10.10 -2.46
CA PHE A 122 7.06 -9.74 -1.06
C PHE A 122 8.50 -9.29 -0.80
N VAL A 123 9.48 -9.94 -1.42
CA VAL A 123 10.88 -9.53 -1.33
C VAL A 123 11.06 -8.12 -1.91
N ILE A 124 10.61 -7.87 -3.14
CA ILE A 124 10.69 -6.56 -3.78
C ILE A 124 10.02 -5.49 -2.91
N MET A 125 8.83 -5.78 -2.38
CA MET A 125 8.09 -4.88 -1.52
C MET A 125 8.83 -4.54 -0.23
N ASN A 126 9.44 -5.54 0.40
CA ASN A 126 10.21 -5.35 1.62
C ASN A 126 11.46 -4.48 1.37
N PHE A 127 12.17 -4.71 0.25
CA PHE A 127 13.35 -3.93 -0.11
C PHE A 127 13.02 -2.49 -0.55
N PHE A 128 11.87 -2.26 -1.17
CA PHE A 128 11.49 -0.94 -1.68
C PHE A 128 11.14 0.07 -0.56
N ASN A 129 10.82 -0.42 0.65
CA ASN A 129 10.39 0.40 1.79
C ASN A 129 9.26 1.39 1.42
N PRO A 130 8.04 0.88 1.22
CA PRO A 130 6.92 1.66 0.70
C PRO A 130 6.56 2.86 1.57
N GLU A 131 6.78 2.77 2.89
CA GLU A 131 6.47 3.84 3.82
C GLU A 131 7.43 5.04 3.68
N ALA A 132 8.72 4.80 3.49
CA ALA A 132 9.69 5.86 3.20
C ALA A 132 9.38 6.55 1.86
N PHE A 133 8.98 5.76 0.85
CA PHE A 133 8.54 6.31 -0.44
C PHE A 133 7.29 7.20 -0.30
N ILE A 134 6.28 6.75 0.45
CA ILE A 134 5.06 7.51 0.71
C ILE A 134 5.37 8.81 1.48
N ALA A 135 6.21 8.75 2.51
CA ALA A 135 6.64 9.93 3.27
C ALA A 135 7.26 10.97 2.34
N ARG A 136 8.24 10.56 1.52
CA ARG A 136 8.92 11.44 0.58
C ARG A 136 7.95 12.08 -0.42
N ARG A 137 7.05 11.29 -1.01
CA ARG A 137 6.11 11.79 -2.03
C ARG A 137 5.07 12.75 -1.46
N ASN A 138 4.59 12.50 -0.23
CA ASN A 138 3.68 13.44 0.44
C ASN A 138 4.38 14.75 0.81
N ILE A 139 5.66 14.71 1.24
CA ILE A 139 6.44 15.92 1.54
C ILE A 139 6.78 16.70 0.26
N GLU A 140 7.18 16.03 -0.83
CA GLU A 140 7.43 16.67 -2.13
C GLU A 140 6.17 17.36 -2.65
N ARG A 141 5.02 16.68 -2.56
CA ARG A 141 3.74 17.23 -3.01
C ARG A 141 3.24 18.40 -2.16
N PHE A 142 3.65 18.49 -0.90
CA PHE A 142 3.28 19.62 -0.04
C PHE A 142 3.68 20.96 -0.67
N SER A 143 4.82 21.03 -1.36
CA SER A 143 5.26 22.23 -2.07
C SER A 143 4.28 22.67 -3.17
N ASP A 144 3.57 21.73 -3.79
CA ASP A 144 2.65 22.02 -4.90
C ASP A 144 1.20 22.18 -4.44
N THR A 145 0.75 21.43 -3.42
CA THR A 145 -0.66 21.42 -2.99
C THR A 145 -0.96 22.13 -1.68
N GLY A 146 0.06 22.44 -0.88
CA GLY A 146 -0.09 23.13 0.42
C GLY A 146 -0.79 22.33 1.53
N ASN A 147 -1.27 21.11 1.23
CA ASN A 147 -1.94 20.22 2.17
C ASN A 147 -1.02 19.05 2.53
N LEU A 148 -0.80 18.82 3.83
CA LEU A 148 -0.05 17.68 4.35
C LEU A 148 -0.72 17.17 5.63
N ASP A 149 -1.11 15.90 5.63
CA ASP A 149 -1.66 15.23 6.81
C ASP A 149 -0.51 14.83 7.77
N ILE A 150 -0.28 15.69 8.76
CA ILE A 150 0.76 15.52 9.77
C ILE A 150 0.51 14.31 10.65
N PHE A 151 -0.76 14.04 10.98
CA PHE A 151 -1.13 12.90 11.80
C PHE A 151 -0.85 11.59 11.06
N TYR A 152 -1.20 11.51 9.78
CA TYR A 152 -0.87 10.36 8.95
C TYR A 152 0.65 10.18 8.80
N LEU A 153 1.38 11.27 8.52
CA LEU A 153 2.84 11.23 8.36
C LEU A 153 3.51 10.75 9.65
N SER A 154 3.11 11.26 10.82
CA SER A 154 3.70 10.92 12.12
C SER A 154 3.47 9.48 12.56
N HIS A 155 2.44 8.81 12.02
CA HIS A 155 2.08 7.42 12.31
C HIS A 155 2.73 6.40 11.37
N LEU A 156 3.50 6.83 10.37
CA LEU A 156 4.31 5.92 9.55
C LEU A 156 5.38 5.21 10.40
N SER A 157 5.82 4.03 9.98
CA SER A 157 6.80 3.18 10.65
C SER A 157 8.15 3.86 10.87
N ASP A 158 8.95 3.31 11.80
CA ASP A 158 10.28 3.82 12.17
C ASP A 158 11.25 3.84 10.96
N ASP A 159 10.98 2.99 9.96
CA ASP A 159 11.66 2.93 8.67
C ASP A 159 11.53 4.20 7.82
N ALA A 160 10.41 4.91 7.93
CA ALA A 160 10.14 6.12 7.18
C ALA A 160 10.71 7.36 7.86
N LEU A 161 11.13 7.26 9.12
CA LEU A 161 11.54 8.41 9.94
C LEU A 161 12.60 9.30 9.26
N PRO A 162 13.67 8.77 8.62
CA PRO A 162 14.66 9.62 7.95
C PRO A 162 14.07 10.51 6.85
N ASP A 163 13.07 10.03 6.13
CA ASP A 163 12.37 10.82 5.10
C ASP A 163 11.32 11.74 5.73
N MET A 164 10.65 11.29 6.79
CA MET A 164 9.69 12.12 7.54
C MET A 164 10.34 13.34 8.18
N MET A 165 11.61 13.26 8.60
CA MET A 165 12.33 14.40 9.19
C MET A 165 12.39 15.62 8.28
N LYS A 166 12.34 15.43 6.96
CA LYS A 166 12.31 16.54 6.00
C LYS A 166 11.07 17.41 6.17
N ALA A 167 10.01 16.90 6.81
CA ALA A 167 8.84 17.70 7.15
C ALA A 167 9.12 18.77 8.22
N LEU A 168 10.23 18.68 8.97
CA LEU A 168 10.66 19.75 9.89
C LEU A 168 11.21 20.98 9.14
N ASP A 169 11.59 20.84 7.88
CA ASP A 169 12.10 21.93 7.04
C ASP A 169 10.99 22.63 6.24
N ILE A 170 9.72 22.22 6.43
CA ILE A 170 8.57 22.81 5.77
C ILE A 170 8.37 24.27 6.20
N SER A 171 8.06 25.14 5.24
CA SER A 171 7.89 26.59 5.46
C SER A 171 6.66 26.95 6.30
N ASN A 172 5.65 26.07 6.38
CA ASN A 172 4.46 26.29 7.19
C ASN A 172 4.74 25.98 8.67
N ASP A 173 4.74 27.04 9.49
CA ASP A 173 5.11 26.97 10.91
C ASP A 173 4.12 26.15 11.76
N ASP A 174 2.82 26.19 11.47
CA ASP A 174 1.81 25.42 12.22
C ASP A 174 1.95 23.91 12.00
N LEU A 175 2.13 23.50 10.73
CA LEU A 175 2.35 22.10 10.36
C LEU A 175 3.66 21.56 10.93
N ARG A 176 4.74 22.37 10.87
CA ARG A 176 6.03 22.03 11.44
C ARG A 176 5.96 21.80 12.94
N LYS A 177 5.29 22.70 13.69
CA LYS A 177 5.15 22.58 15.15
C LYS A 177 4.27 21.40 15.54
N SER A 178 3.17 21.19 14.82
CA SER A 178 2.30 20.02 15.00
C SER A 178 3.08 18.73 14.77
N PHE A 179 3.91 18.66 13.72
CA PHE A 179 4.73 17.48 13.45
C PHE A 179 5.82 17.25 14.52
N ALA A 180 6.48 18.32 14.97
CA ALA A 180 7.48 18.25 16.04
C ALA A 180 6.89 17.70 17.35
N ARG A 181 5.66 18.12 17.69
CA ARG A 181 4.91 17.58 18.84
C ARG A 181 4.66 16.09 18.71
N GLU A 182 4.16 15.62 17.56
CA GLU A 182 3.91 14.19 17.34
C GLU A 182 5.20 13.37 17.46
N LEU A 183 6.32 13.88 16.93
CA LEU A 183 7.64 13.24 17.07
C LEU A 183 8.12 13.18 18.52
N TYR A 184 7.86 14.22 19.33
CA TYR A 184 8.21 14.23 20.75
C TYR A 184 7.51 13.10 21.51
N TRP A 185 6.18 12.98 21.36
CA TRP A 185 5.41 11.93 22.02
C TRP A 185 5.79 10.53 21.53
N ARG A 186 6.10 10.39 20.24
CA ARG A 186 6.63 9.15 19.66
C ARG A 186 7.98 8.75 20.26
N ALA A 187 8.90 9.70 20.45
CA ALA A 187 10.19 9.45 21.07
C ALA A 187 10.03 8.97 22.52
N GLN A 188 9.17 9.64 23.29
CA GLN A 188 8.90 9.28 24.67
C GLN A 188 8.27 7.88 24.81
N ASN A 189 7.34 7.53 23.92
CA ASN A 189 6.75 6.19 23.88
C ASN A 189 7.78 5.10 23.51
N SER A 190 8.80 5.44 22.72
CA SER A 190 9.84 4.50 22.28
C SER A 190 10.80 4.11 23.41
N GLN A 191 10.97 4.97 24.42
CA GLN A 191 11.81 4.72 25.61
C GLN A 191 11.13 3.82 26.66
N SER A 192 9.91 3.33 26.40
CA SER A 192 9.19 2.46 27.34
C SER A 192 9.94 1.13 27.59
N PRO A 193 10.00 0.63 28.85
CA PRO A 193 10.64 -0.66 29.20
C PRO A 193 10.11 -1.86 28.40
N TYR A 194 8.90 -1.76 27.86
CA TYR A 194 8.31 -2.78 26.99
C TYR A 194 9.16 -3.03 25.73
N PHE A 195 9.80 -1.99 25.20
CA PHE A 195 10.60 -2.04 23.98
C PHE A 195 12.09 -2.38 24.21
N SER A 196 12.52 -2.49 25.46
CA SER A 196 13.88 -2.92 25.84
C SER A 196 14.07 -4.45 25.75
N LYS A 197 13.02 -5.19 25.39
CA LYS A 197 13.06 -6.65 25.29
C LYS A 197 13.75 -7.09 24.00
N TRP A 198 14.50 -8.19 24.05
CA TRP A 198 15.21 -8.72 22.88
C TRP A 198 14.27 -9.07 21.71
N GLN A 199 13.00 -9.38 22.01
CA GLN A 199 11.97 -9.68 21.02
C GLN A 199 11.54 -8.46 20.19
N SER A 200 11.76 -7.24 20.68
CA SER A 200 11.41 -6.00 19.99
C SER A 200 12.61 -5.34 19.31
N LEU A 201 13.74 -6.04 19.21
CA LEU A 201 14.93 -5.54 18.50
C LEU A 201 14.64 -5.43 17.01
N ASN A 202 14.61 -4.19 16.52
CA ASN A 202 14.46 -3.85 15.12
C ASN A 202 15.54 -2.81 14.74
N ILE A 203 16.32 -3.10 13.70
CA ILE A 203 17.40 -2.23 13.22
C ILE A 203 16.87 -0.84 12.85
N SER A 204 15.69 -0.79 12.23
CA SER A 204 15.04 0.45 11.82
C SER A 204 14.65 1.31 13.01
N ARG A 205 14.20 0.67 14.09
CA ARG A 205 13.90 1.33 15.36
C ARG A 205 15.15 1.88 16.04
N MET A 206 16.24 1.11 16.09
CA MET A 206 17.51 1.61 16.66
C MET A 206 18.02 2.84 15.90
N ARG A 207 17.85 2.87 14.57
CA ARG A 207 18.17 4.05 13.75
C ARG A 207 17.24 5.23 14.07
N ALA A 208 15.95 4.97 14.22
CA ALA A 208 14.96 5.97 14.55
C ALA A 208 15.19 6.60 15.93
N GLU A 209 15.50 5.79 16.94
CA GLU A 209 15.81 6.23 18.30
C GLU A 209 17.03 7.16 18.31
N LYS A 210 18.12 6.76 17.64
CA LYS A 210 19.33 7.61 17.50
C LYS A 210 19.03 8.98 16.88
N ILE A 211 18.12 8.99 15.89
CA ILE A 211 17.68 10.21 15.22
C ILE A 211 16.84 11.08 16.16
N LEU A 212 15.85 10.50 16.84
CA LEU A 212 14.96 11.21 17.76
C LEU A 212 15.72 11.77 18.96
N ASP A 213 16.61 10.98 19.57
CA ASP A 213 17.43 11.40 20.70
C ASP A 213 18.32 12.60 20.37
N SER A 214 18.83 12.67 19.15
CA SER A 214 19.65 13.81 18.70
C SER A 214 18.87 15.14 18.65
N LYS A 215 17.54 15.07 18.50
CA LYS A 215 16.64 16.22 18.38
C LYS A 215 15.68 16.40 19.55
N ILE A 216 15.72 15.52 20.55
CA ILE A 216 14.70 15.51 21.60
C ILE A 216 14.59 16.83 22.37
N ARG A 217 15.71 17.53 22.58
CA ARG A 217 15.75 18.86 23.22
C ARG A 217 15.09 19.95 22.37
N GLU A 218 15.20 19.85 21.06
CA GLU A 218 14.54 20.76 20.11
C GLU A 218 13.03 20.49 20.08
N LEU A 219 12.64 19.20 20.08
CA LEU A 219 11.25 18.77 20.06
C LEU A 219 10.50 19.06 21.37
N GLU A 220 11.19 19.04 22.52
CA GLU A 220 10.59 19.35 23.83
C GLU A 220 9.95 20.75 23.88
N GLY A 221 10.49 21.72 23.13
CA GLY A 221 9.93 23.06 23.00
C GLY A 221 8.53 23.12 22.40
N TYR A 222 8.07 22.04 21.76
CA TYR A 222 6.79 21.95 21.07
C TYR A 222 5.80 20.98 21.73
N LYS A 223 6.14 20.41 22.90
CA LYS A 223 5.34 19.37 23.57
C LYS A 223 3.89 19.79 23.86
N ASP A 224 3.67 21.06 24.20
CA ASP A 224 2.38 21.64 24.58
C ASP A 224 1.70 22.38 23.41
N TYR A 225 2.24 22.27 22.19
CA TYR A 225 1.65 22.92 21.03
C TYR A 225 0.26 22.36 20.76
N GLN A 226 -0.77 23.20 20.77
CA GLN A 226 -2.09 22.83 20.27
C GLN A 226 -2.26 23.43 18.88
N GLN A 227 -2.61 22.57 17.93
CA GLN A 227 -2.87 22.98 16.57
C GLN A 227 -4.07 23.91 16.61
N GLN A 228 -3.93 25.13 16.06
CA GLN A 228 -5.08 26.00 15.88
C GLN A 228 -5.94 25.39 14.77
N ASP A 229 -7.19 25.04 15.05
CA ASP A 229 -8.12 24.54 14.05
C ASP A 229 -8.26 25.55 12.90
N ILE A 230 -7.56 25.29 11.79
CA ILE A 230 -7.74 26.04 10.52
C ILE A 230 -9.09 25.66 9.85
N ASP A 231 -9.85 24.71 10.41
CA ASP A 231 -11.12 24.22 9.85
C ASP A 231 -12.36 25.07 10.17
N SER A 232 -12.19 26.33 10.62
CA SER A 232 -13.33 27.24 10.89
C SER A 232 -13.52 28.41 9.92
N GLU A 233 -12.73 28.53 8.84
CA GLU A 233 -12.90 29.62 7.84
C GLU A 233 -13.05 29.22 6.37
N GLY A 234 -13.11 27.94 6.00
CA GLY A 234 -13.26 27.53 4.59
C GLY A 234 -14.41 26.57 4.35
N ARG A 235 -15.55 27.07 3.91
CA ARG A 235 -16.70 26.29 3.40
C ARG A 235 -16.35 25.36 2.25
#